data_AF-B3KYH2-F1
#
_entry.id   AF-B3KYH2-F1
#
_cell.length_a   1.000
_cell.length_b   1.000
_cell.length_c   1.000
_cell.angle_alpha   90.00
_cell.angle_beta   90.00
_cell.angle_gamma   90.00
#
_symmetry.space_group_name_H-M   'P 1'
#
loop_
_entity.id
_entity.type
_entity.pdbx_description
1 polymer ?
#
loop_
_entity_poly.entity_id
_entity_poly.type
_entity_poly.pdbx_seq_one_letter_code
_entity_poly.pdbx_strand_id
1 'polypeptide(L)' 'VGCCGLTPASCREISQVLATSVSLKSLSLTGNKVADQGVKSLCDALKVTPCTLQKL' A
#
# COMPACT_ATOMS: atom_id res chain seq x y z
N VAL A 1 -19.19 3.30 5.01
CA VAL A 1 -19.06 2.43 3.82
C VAL A 1 -17.67 2.62 3.27
N GLY A 2 -16.84 1.57 3.25
CA GLY A 2 -15.45 1.72 2.79
C GLY A 2 -14.68 0.40 2.75
N CYS A 3 -15.36 -0.73 2.51
CA CYS A 3 -14.66 -1.92 2.09
C CYS A 3 -14.39 -1.75 0.59
N CYS A 4 -13.23 -1.25 0.20
CA CYS A 4 -12.86 -1.10 -1.22
C CYS A 4 -12.56 -2.45 -1.90
N GLY A 5 -12.84 -3.59 -1.24
CA GLY A 5 -12.63 -4.90 -1.85
C GLY A 5 -11.18 -5.09 -2.32
N LEU A 6 -10.20 -4.56 -1.58
CA LEU A 6 -8.79 -4.68 -1.95
C LEU A 6 -8.43 -6.15 -2.16
N THR A 7 -8.11 -6.48 -3.40
CA THR A 7 -7.62 -7.81 -3.77
C THR A 7 -6.09 -7.85 -3.65
N PRO A 8 -5.47 -9.04 -3.63
CA PRO A 8 -4.02 -9.15 -3.72
C PRO A 8 -3.43 -8.43 -4.93
N ALA A 9 -4.15 -8.42 -6.07
CA ALA A 9 -3.73 -7.69 -7.27
C ALA A 9 -3.71 -6.17 -7.04
N SER A 10 -4.77 -5.62 -6.42
CA SER A 10 -4.83 -4.20 -6.06
C SER A 10 -3.69 -3.80 -5.12
N CYS A 11 -3.33 -4.66 -4.16
CA CYS A 11 -2.20 -4.41 -3.26
C CYS A 11 -0.87 -4.35 -4.01
N ARG A 12 -0.71 -5.18 -5.05
CA ARG A 12 0.49 -5.15 -5.91
C ARG A 12 0.58 -3.85 -6.71
N GLU A 13 -0.54 -3.35 -7.25
CA GLU A 13 -0.56 -2.06 -7.95
C GLU A 13 -0.28 -0.90 -6.99
N ILE A 14 -0.89 -0.89 -5.80
CA ILE A 14 -0.60 0.10 -4.76
C ILE A 14 0.88 0.07 -4.39
N SER A 15 1.48 -1.13 -4.29
CA SER A 15 2.90 -1.30 -3.99
C SER A 15 3.80 -0.66 -5.07
N GLN A 16 3.45 -0.80 -6.35
CA GLN A 16 4.19 -0.16 -7.44
C GLN A 16 4.10 1.37 -7.40
N VAL A 17 2.89 1.90 -7.14
CA VAL A 17 2.69 3.33 -6.95
C VAL A 17 3.48 3.83 -5.73
N LEU A 18 3.45 3.09 -4.63
CA LEU A 18 4.15 3.44 -3.39
C LEU A 18 5.66 3.51 -3.63
N ALA A 19 6.24 2.53 -4.32
CA ALA A 19 7.67 2.50 -4.65
C ALA A 19 8.15 3.67 -5.52
N THR A 20 7.26 4.28 -6.30
CA THR A 20 7.59 5.36 -7.24
C THR A 20 7.10 6.74 -6.80
N SER A 21 6.18 6.79 -5.83
CA SER A 21 5.55 8.04 -5.43
C SER A 21 6.42 8.82 -4.46
N VAL A 22 6.85 10.01 -4.89
CA VAL A 22 7.59 10.99 -4.08
C VAL A 22 6.68 11.98 -3.35
N SER A 23 5.37 11.92 -3.57
CA SER A 23 4.39 12.86 -3.01
C SER A 23 3.44 12.21 -2.00
N LEU A 24 3.33 10.89 -1.98
CA LEU A 24 2.48 10.17 -1.03
C LEU A 24 3.03 10.30 0.39
N LYS A 25 2.26 10.92 1.29
CA LYS A 25 2.62 11.10 2.70
C LYS A 25 1.81 10.22 3.65
N SER A 26 0.59 9.87 3.28
CA SER A 26 -0.30 9.05 4.08
C SER A 26 -1.06 8.06 3.21
N LEU A 27 -1.01 6.79 3.60
CA LEU A 27 -1.87 5.73 3.07
C LEU A 27 -2.70 5.20 4.25
N SER A 28 -3.97 4.84 4.04
CA SER A 28 -4.78 4.18 5.05
C SER A 28 -5.48 2.99 4.42
N LEU A 29 -5.25 1.81 4.99
CA LEU A 29 -5.87 0.56 4.56
C LEU A 29 -6.93 0.07 5.56
N THR A 30 -7.23 0.89 6.58
CA THR A 30 -8.21 0.58 7.63
C THR A 30 -9.55 0.17 7.03
N GLY A 31 -10.13 -0.92 7.54
CA GLY A 31 -11.41 -1.45 7.05
C GLY A 31 -11.32 -2.27 5.76
N ASN A 32 -10.13 -2.46 5.17
CA ASN A 32 -9.93 -3.39 4.07
C ASN A 32 -9.34 -4.72 4.55
N LYS A 33 -9.83 -5.82 3.97
CA LYS A 33 -9.32 -7.16 4.24
C LYS A 33 -8.12 -7.44 3.34
N VAL A 34 -6.94 -6.98 3.74
CA VAL A 34 -5.70 -7.22 3.02
C VAL A 34 -5.18 -8.62 3.37
N ALA A 35 -5.08 -9.49 2.37
CA ALA A 35 -4.50 -10.82 2.55
C ALA A 35 -2.97 -10.74 2.76
N ASP A 36 -2.36 -11.76 3.37
CA ASP A 36 -0.92 -11.77 3.70
C ASP A 36 -0.01 -11.50 2.50
N GLN A 37 -0.38 -12.01 1.33
CA GLN A 37 0.34 -11.74 0.06
C GLN A 37 0.30 -10.26 -0.33
N GLY A 38 -0.81 -9.58 -0.09
CA GLY A 38 -0.97 -8.15 -0.30
C GLY A 38 -0.13 -7.34 0.68
N VAL A 39 -0.13 -7.72 1.96
CA VAL A 39 0.72 -7.10 3.00
C VAL A 39 2.20 -7.24 2.66
N LYS A 40 2.64 -8.42 2.22
CA LYS A 40 4.03 -8.66 1.82
C LYS A 40 4.46 -7.75 0.67
N SER A 41 3.61 -7.62 -0.35
CA SER A 41 3.87 -6.72 -1.50
C SER A 41 4.04 -5.27 -1.05
N LEU A 42 3.15 -4.80 -0.17
CA LEU A 42 3.21 -3.45 0.38
C LEU A 42 4.46 -3.23 1.23
N CYS A 43 4.84 -4.23 2.04
CA CYS A 43 6.04 -4.17 2.87
C CYS A 43 7.32 -4.10 2.03
N ASP A 44 7.41 -4.87 0.95
CA ASP A 44 8.56 -4.81 0.05
C ASP A 44 8.62 -3.47 -0.69
N ALA A 45 7.48 -2.89 -1.09
CA ALA A 45 7.43 -1.54 -1.63
C ALA A 45 7.89 -0.49 -0.62
N LEU A 46 7.47 -0.57 0.64
CA LEU A 46 7.87 0.38 1.69
C LEU A 46 9.39 0.43 1.91
N LYS A 47 10.10 -0.68 1.69
CA LYS A 47 11.58 -0.73 1.78
C LYS A 47 12.26 0.09 0.68
N VAL A 48 11.61 0.25 -0.47
CA VAL A 48 12.15 0.99 -1.63
C VAL A 48 11.45 2.35 -1.84
N THR A 49 10.39 2.62 -1.09
CA THR A 49 9.61 3.85 -1.17
C THR A 49 10.49 5.02 -0.74
N PRO A 50 10.51 6.13 -1.48
CA PRO A 50 11.19 7.34 -1.01
C PRO A 50 10.64 7.71 0.38
N CYS A 51 11.49 8.25 1.28
CA CYS A 51 11.16 8.54 2.69
C CYS A 51 10.11 9.66 2.91
N THR A 52 9.17 9.81 1.98
CA THR A 52 8.10 10.81 1.95
C THR A 52 6.85 10.31 2.64
N LEU A 53 6.68 8.98 2.75
CA LEU A 53 5.58 8.38 3.49
C LEU A 53 5.81 8.55 5.00
N GLN A 54 4.86 9.20 5.68
CA GLN A 54 4.92 9.49 7.10
C GLN A 54 3.90 8.69 7.91
N LYS A 55 2.80 8.24 7.28
CA LYS A 55 1.72 7.49 7.92
C LYS A 55 1.22 6.36 7.02
N LEU A 56 0.95 5.21 7.61
CA LEU A 56 0.40 4.00 6.97
C LEU A 56 -0.77 3.46 7.79
#